data_AF-A0A356PXR0-F1
#
_entry.id   AF-A0A356PXR0-F1
#
_cell.length_a   1.000
_cell.length_b   1.000
_cell.length_c   1.000
_cell.angle_alpha   90.00
_cell.angle_beta   90.00
_cell.angle_gamma   90.00
#
_symmetry.space_group_name_H-M   'P 1'
#
loop_
_entity.id
_entity.type
_entity.pdbx_description
1 polymer ?
#
loop_
_entity_poly.entity_id
_entity_poly.type
_entity_poly.pdbx_seq_one_letter_code
_entity_poly.pdbx_strand_id
1 'polypeptide(L)'
;HGFVHAVEIGTPVNIMGMRVAQGELIHADRHGALVIPADIIPILKAAIETVISSEEIVLGPARQPDFDIHKLEEAWAKFEHSRT
;
A
#
# COMPACT_ATOMS: atom_id res chain seq x y z
N HIS A 1 -29.71 -11.95 -17.02
CA HIS A 1 -29.84 -12.79 -15.80
C HIS A 1 -28.80 -13.89 -15.86
N GLY A 2 -27.83 -13.90 -14.95
CA GLY A 2 -26.87 -14.99 -14.82
C GLY A 2 -27.38 -15.97 -13.77
N PHE A 3 -27.67 -17.20 -14.17
CA PHE A 3 -27.89 -18.28 -13.21
C PHE A 3 -26.54 -18.64 -12.58
N VAL A 4 -26.35 -18.28 -11.31
CA VAL A 4 -25.18 -18.66 -10.51
C VAL A 4 -25.64 -19.42 -9.27
N HIS A 5 -24.90 -20.47 -8.91
CA HIS A 5 -25.07 -21.21 -7.66
C HIS A 5 -23.69 -21.42 -7.03
N ALA A 6 -23.63 -21.38 -5.69
CA ALA A 6 -22.39 -21.68 -4.98
C ALA A 6 -22.08 -23.18 -5.09
N VAL A 7 -20.85 -23.51 -5.46
CA VAL A 7 -20.36 -24.90 -5.63
C VAL A 7 -19.45 -25.33 -4.49
N GLU A 8 -18.58 -24.45 -4.00
CA GLU A 8 -17.62 -24.74 -2.95
C GLU A 8 -17.41 -23.50 -2.05
N ILE A 9 -16.97 -23.73 -0.81
CA ILE A 9 -16.63 -22.69 0.17
C ILE A 9 -15.25 -23.03 0.74
N GLY A 10 -14.38 -22.02 0.86
CA GLY A 10 -13.05 -22.15 1.45
C GLY A 10 -11.97 -22.69 0.54
N THR A 11 -12.31 -23.12 -0.67
CA THR A 11 -11.35 -23.50 -1.70
C THR A 11 -10.59 -22.27 -2.21
N PRO A 12 -9.27 -22.35 -2.44
CA PRO A 12 -8.52 -21.27 -3.07
C PRO A 12 -9.08 -20.90 -4.43
N VAL A 13 -9.18 -19.59 -4.70
CA VAL A 13 -9.65 -19.05 -5.97
C VAL A 13 -8.57 -18.20 -6.62
N ASN A 14 -8.73 -17.98 -7.93
CA ASN A 14 -7.91 -17.06 -8.69
C ASN A 14 -8.80 -15.93 -9.23
N ILE A 15 -8.51 -14.69 -8.82
CA ILE A 15 -9.22 -13.49 -9.24
C ILE A 15 -8.25 -12.65 -10.05
N MET A 16 -8.45 -12.61 -11.38
CA MET A 16 -7.61 -11.81 -12.29
C MET A 16 -6.09 -12.06 -12.15
N GLY A 17 -5.68 -13.29 -11.85
CA GLY A 17 -4.26 -13.66 -11.63
C GLY A 17 -3.84 -13.65 -10.16
N MET A 18 -4.64 -13.09 -9.25
CA MET A 18 -4.40 -13.13 -7.82
C MET A 18 -4.97 -14.42 -7.21
N ARG A 19 -4.09 -15.33 -6.80
CA ARG A 19 -4.47 -16.48 -5.97
C ARG A 19 -4.81 -15.99 -4.56
N VAL A 20 -5.92 -16.45 -4.01
CA VAL A 20 -6.29 -16.23 -2.61
C VAL A 20 -6.94 -17.47 -2.00
N ALA A 21 -6.55 -17.80 -0.78
CA ALA A 21 -7.09 -18.89 0.03
C ALA A 21 -7.82 -18.35 1.27
N GLN A 22 -8.66 -19.20 1.86
CA GLN A 22 -9.37 -18.85 3.08
C GLN A 22 -8.41 -18.50 4.22
N GLY A 23 -8.69 -17.40 4.92
CA GLY A 23 -7.90 -16.94 6.07
C GLY A 23 -6.71 -16.06 5.71
N GLU A 24 -6.42 -15.86 4.42
CA GLU A 24 -5.40 -14.91 3.99
C GLU A 24 -5.89 -13.46 4.10
N LEU A 25 -4.99 -12.55 4.45
CA LEU A 25 -5.29 -11.13 4.55
C LEU A 25 -5.21 -10.49 3.15
N ILE A 26 -6.25 -9.75 2.75
CA ILE A 26 -6.31 -9.06 1.46
C ILE A 26 -6.32 -7.55 1.72
N HIS A 27 -5.49 -6.81 0.97
CA HIS A 27 -5.69 -5.36 0.79
C HIS A 27 -6.31 -5.11 -0.57
N ALA A 28 -7.33 -4.26 -0.63
CA ALA A 28 -7.99 -3.88 -1.87
C ALA A 28 -8.44 -2.42 -1.82
N ASP A 29 -8.06 -1.64 -2.83
CA ASP A 29 -8.43 -0.24 -2.98
C ASP A 29 -8.66 0.12 -4.47
N ARG A 30 -8.75 1.42 -4.77
CA ARG A 30 -8.99 1.92 -6.15
C ARG A 30 -7.92 1.53 -7.17
N HIS A 31 -6.73 1.11 -6.73
CA HIS A 31 -5.62 0.71 -7.59
C HIS A 31 -5.57 -0.80 -7.84
N GLY A 32 -6.34 -1.61 -7.09
CA GLY A 32 -6.39 -3.05 -7.25
C GLY A 32 -6.44 -3.80 -5.92
N ALA A 33 -6.04 -5.07 -5.93
CA ALA A 33 -6.00 -5.92 -4.75
C ALA A 33 -4.71 -6.77 -4.69
N LEU A 34 -4.31 -7.15 -3.49
CA LEU A 34 -3.20 -8.08 -3.23
C LEU A 34 -3.47 -8.92 -1.99
N VAL A 35 -2.82 -10.09 -1.92
CA VAL A 35 -2.76 -10.91 -0.70
C VAL A 35 -1.51 -10.55 0.09
N ILE A 36 -1.67 -10.28 1.38
CA ILE A 36 -0.59 -9.97 2.32
C ILE A 36 -0.06 -11.27 2.92
N PRO A 37 1.23 -11.60 2.75
CA PRO A 37 1.85 -12.76 3.38
C PRO A 37 1.79 -12.70 4.91
N ALA A 38 1.45 -13.81 5.54
CA ALA A 38 1.23 -13.87 7.00
C ALA A 38 2.49 -13.57 7.82
N ASP A 39 3.67 -13.93 7.30
CA ASP A 39 4.98 -13.70 7.89
C ASP A 39 5.36 -12.21 7.96
N ILE A 40 4.75 -11.36 7.13
CA ILE A 40 5.00 -9.92 7.11
C ILE A 40 4.08 -9.15 8.07
N ILE A 41 2.93 -9.72 8.47
CA ILE A 41 1.95 -9.06 9.35
C ILE A 41 2.57 -8.47 10.63
N PRO A 42 3.49 -9.17 11.34
CA PRO A 42 4.09 -8.63 12.57
C PRO A 42 4.85 -7.31 12.38
N ILE A 43 5.44 -7.08 11.19
CA ILE A 43 6.22 -5.88 10.89
C ILE A 43 5.47 -4.85 10.05
N LEU A 44 4.32 -5.23 9.49
CA LEU A 44 3.58 -4.45 8.51
C LEU A 44 3.22 -3.05 9.01
N LYS A 45 2.76 -2.94 10.27
CA LYS A 45 2.40 -1.63 10.86
C LYS A 45 3.60 -0.67 10.86
N ALA A 46 4.75 -1.13 11.34
CA ALA A 46 5.95 -0.31 11.40
C ALA A 46 6.44 0.08 9.99
N ALA A 47 6.37 -0.85 9.04
CA ALA A 47 6.70 -0.56 7.64
C ALA A 47 5.78 0.51 7.03
N ILE A 48 4.47 0.46 7.28
CA ILE A 48 3.50 1.47 6.84
C ILE A 48 3.81 2.83 7.47
N GLU A 49 4.10 2.88 8.77
CA GLU A 49 4.45 4.12 9.48
C GLU A 49 5.73 4.76 8.90
N THR A 50 6.73 3.95 8.52
CA THR A 50 7.95 4.41 7.86
C THR A 50 7.67 5.00 6.48
N VAL A 51 6.80 4.38 5.67
CA VAL A 51 6.41 4.91 4.36
C VAL A 51 5.69 6.26 4.53
N ILE A 52 4.69 6.32 5.41
CA ILE A 52 3.93 7.54 5.66
C ILE A 52 4.83 8.68 6.13
N SER A 53 5.74 8.42 7.09
CA SER A 53 6.65 9.44 7.60
C SER A 53 7.63 9.94 6.55
N SER A 54 8.12 9.03 5.69
CA SER A 54 9.01 9.38 4.59
C SER A 54 8.28 10.21 3.52
N GLU A 55 7.06 9.84 3.15
CA GLU A 55 6.25 10.59 2.19
C GLU A 55 5.92 12.01 2.67
N GLU A 56 5.64 12.18 3.96
CA GLU A 56 5.30 13.48 4.54
C GLU A 56 6.45 14.50 4.42
N ILE A 57 7.70 14.06 4.36
CA ILE A 57 8.87 14.93 4.13
C ILE A 57 8.73 15.72 2.84
N VAL A 58 8.13 15.12 1.80
CA VAL A 58 7.93 15.74 0.48
C VAL A 58 6.52 16.29 0.33
N LEU A 59 5.50 15.52 0.73
CA LEU A 59 4.09 15.91 0.56
C LEU A 59 3.69 17.09 1.44
N GLY A 60 4.25 17.21 2.64
CA GLY A 60 3.98 18.33 3.55
C GLY A 60 4.35 19.68 2.93
N PRO A 61 5.61 19.87 2.49
CA PRO A 61 6.03 21.06 1.75
C PRO A 61 5.26 21.28 0.45
N ALA A 62 5.00 20.23 -0.33
CA ALA A 62 4.31 20.32 -1.63
C ALA A 62 2.87 20.85 -1.53
N ARG A 63 2.23 20.73 -0.35
CA ARG A 63 0.88 21.23 -0.09
C ARG A 63 0.85 22.70 0.37
N GLN A 64 2.00 23.34 0.60
CA GLN A 64 2.04 24.73 1.06
C GLN A 64 1.74 25.72 -0.08
N PRO A 65 1.09 26.86 0.21
CA PRO A 65 0.67 27.83 -0.82
C PRO A 65 1.84 28.43 -1.60
N ASP A 66 3.02 28.46 -0.99
CA ASP A 66 4.24 29.09 -1.49
C ASP A 66 5.29 28.03 -1.87
N PHE A 67 4.86 26.83 -2.25
CA PHE A 67 5.74 25.76 -2.72
C PHE A 67 6.44 26.14 -4.03
N ASP A 68 7.75 25.91 -4.09
CA ASP A 68 8.59 26.18 -5.25
C ASP A 68 9.69 25.11 -5.40
N ILE A 69 10.52 25.27 -6.44
CA ILE A 69 11.60 24.32 -6.74
C ILE A 69 12.66 24.25 -5.64
N HIS A 70 12.96 25.36 -4.95
CA HIS A 70 13.97 25.38 -3.90
C HIS A 70 13.50 24.61 -2.66
N LYS A 71 12.22 24.74 -2.30
CA LYS A 71 11.61 23.93 -1.23
C LYS A 71 11.55 22.45 -1.59
N LEU A 72 11.35 22.12 -2.87
CA LEU A 72 11.45 20.74 -3.32
C LEU A 72 12.87 20.20 -3.13
N GLU A 73 13.91 20.94 -3.52
CA GLU A 73 15.31 20.53 -3.35
C GLU A 73 15.66 20.24 -1.88
N GLU A 74 15.24 21.13 -0.97
CA GLU A 74 15.43 20.94 0.48
C GLU A 74 14.68 19.71 1.02
N ALA A 75 13.42 19.53 0.62
CA ALA A 75 12.61 18.39 1.02
C ALA A 75 13.19 17.07 0.47
N TRP A 76 13.65 17.09 -0.78
CA TRP A 76 14.24 15.93 -1.44
C TRP A 76 15.55 15.49 -0.78
N ALA A 77 16.40 16.44 -0.38
CA ALA A 77 17.61 16.12 0.37
C ALA A 77 17.29 15.45 1.72
N LYS A 78 16.27 15.95 2.45
CA LYS A 78 15.81 15.33 3.70
C LYS A 78 15.23 13.93 3.48
N PHE A 79 14.48 13.75 2.40
CA PHE A 79 13.91 12.46 2.02
C PHE A 79 14.99 11.43 1.68
N GLU A 80 16.01 11.80 0.90
CA GLU A 80 17.11 10.88 0.58
C GLU A 80 17.90 10.48 1.85
N HIS A 81 18.07 11.38 2.81
CA HIS A 81 18.68 11.05 4.10
C HIS A 81 17.82 10.10 4.96
N SER A 82 16.49 10.08 4.82
CA SER A 82 15.64 9.16 5.58
C SER A 82 15.58 7.75 4.99
N ARG A 83 16.18 7.51 3.82
CA ARG A 83 16.26 6.19 3.16
C ARG A 83 17.43 5.34 3.61
N THR A 84 18.42 5.94 4.29
CA THR A 84 19.60 5.28 4.88
C THR A 84 19.42 5.06 6.36
#